data_AF-A0A4V3KYD0-F1
#
_entry.id   AF-A0A4V3KYD0-F1
#
_cell.length_a   1.000
_cell.length_b   1.000
_cell.length_c   1.000
_cell.angle_alpha   90.00
_cell.angle_beta   90.00
_cell.angle_gamma   90.00
#
_symmetry.space_group_name_H-M   'P 1'
#
loop_
_entity.id
_entity.type
_entity.pdbx_description
1 polymer ?
#
loop_
_entity_poly.entity_id
_entity_poly.type
_entity_poly.pdbx_seq_one_letter_code
_entity_poly.pdbx_strand_id
1 'polypeptide(L)'
;MNVSRDIIPQSVVQRVKSPYPAIQDAAYDKMLRTRFTAVLDDPSAAVAPLLSVDRSRALLGATNNLKGLGRILTLQDLLADYKVRLTI
;
A
#
# COMPACT_ATOMS: atom_id res chain seq x y z
N MET A 1 18.44 -26.71 -11.15
CA MET A 1 17.14 -26.91 -11.81
C MET A 1 16.21 -25.80 -11.33
N ASN A 2 15.93 -24.80 -12.17
CA ASN A 2 15.03 -23.70 -11.79
C ASN A 2 13.68 -24.00 -12.42
N VAL A 3 12.86 -24.75 -11.69
CA VAL A 3 11.61 -25.39 -12.15
C VAL A 3 10.72 -24.42 -12.95
N SER A 4 10.71 -23.14 -12.58
CA SER A 4 9.91 -22.11 -13.24
C SER A 4 10.38 -21.73 -14.64
N ARG A 5 11.66 -21.93 -14.99
CA ARG A 5 12.23 -21.57 -16.30
C ARG A 5 12.11 -22.70 -17.32
N ASP A 6 12.04 -23.94 -16.82
CA ASP A 6 12.03 -25.15 -17.64
C ASP A 6 10.60 -25.54 -18.10
N ILE A 7 9.55 -24.91 -17.55
CA ILE A 7 8.13 -25.22 -17.83
C ILE A 7 7.38 -24.13 -18.61
N ILE A 8 7.96 -22.95 -18.84
CA ILE A 8 7.30 -21.85 -19.58
C ILE A 8 8.15 -21.41 -20.79
N PRO A 9 7.51 -20.91 -21.87
CA PRO A 9 8.23 -20.47 -23.06
C PRO A 9 9.28 -19.40 -22.76
N GLN A 10 10.42 -19.47 -23.45
CA GLN A 10 11.54 -18.55 -23.26
C GLN A 10 11.15 -17.08 -23.45
N SER A 11 10.19 -16.80 -24.34
CA SER A 11 9.64 -15.45 -24.57
C SER A 11 8.94 -14.86 -23.34
N VAL A 12 8.34 -15.70 -22.49
CA VAL A 12 7.68 -15.27 -21.24
C VAL A 12 8.71 -14.97 -20.16
N VAL A 13 9.77 -15.78 -20.07
CA VAL A 13 10.88 -15.60 -19.11
C VAL A 13 11.62 -14.29 -19.39
N GLN A 14 11.88 -14.01 -20.66
CA GLN A 14 12.68 -12.86 -21.09
C GLN A 14 11.87 -11.56 -21.23
N ARG A 15 10.54 -11.63 -21.13
CA ARG A 15 9.68 -10.45 -21.21
C ARG A 15 9.98 -9.51 -20.04
N VAL A 16 10.45 -8.30 -20.36
CA VAL A 16 10.53 -7.20 -19.39
C VAL A 16 9.13 -6.94 -18.84
N LYS A 17 8.91 -7.25 -17.56
CA LYS A 17 7.63 -6.99 -16.92
C LYS A 17 7.50 -5.50 -16.67
N SER A 18 6.45 -4.89 -17.20
CA SER A 18 6.09 -3.52 -16.85
C SER A 18 5.89 -3.42 -15.33
N PRO A 19 6.52 -2.44 -14.66
CA PRO A 19 6.33 -2.27 -13.24
C PRO A 19 4.87 -1.93 -12.94
N TYR A 20 4.27 -2.64 -11.98
CA TYR A 20 2.93 -2.35 -11.52
C TYR A 20 2.94 -1.25 -10.43
N PRO A 21 1.98 -0.30 -10.47
CA PRO A 21 1.01 -0.07 -11.53
C PRO A 21 1.60 0.69 -12.73
N ALA A 22 1.20 0.30 -13.95
CA ALA A 22 1.68 0.90 -15.20
C ALA A 22 1.04 2.26 -15.52
N ILE A 23 -0.07 2.60 -14.84
CA ILE A 23 -0.78 3.88 -14.96
C ILE A 23 -0.65 4.61 -13.62
N GLN A 24 -0.07 5.80 -13.65
CA GLN A 24 -0.09 6.74 -12.54
C GLN A 24 -1.32 7.64 -12.70
N ASP A 25 -2.45 7.20 -12.16
CA ASP A 25 -3.68 7.98 -12.14
C ASP A 25 -3.62 9.01 -10.99
N ALA A 26 -3.66 10.30 -11.34
CA ALA A 26 -3.67 11.38 -10.37
C ALA A 26 -4.90 11.36 -9.45
N ALA A 27 -6.04 10.84 -9.93
CA ALA A 27 -7.23 10.65 -9.10
C ALA A 27 -7.01 9.55 -8.05
N TYR A 28 -6.30 8.49 -8.42
CA TYR A 28 -5.94 7.41 -7.48
C TYR A 28 -4.96 7.90 -6.40
N ASP A 29 -3.95 8.69 -6.78
CA ASP A 29 -3.05 9.34 -5.81
C ASP A 29 -3.84 10.20 -4.81
N LYS A 30 -4.68 11.10 -5.34
CA LYS A 30 -5.51 11.99 -4.51
C LYS A 30 -6.41 11.19 -3.57
N MET A 31 -7.08 10.15 -4.08
CA MET A 31 -7.94 9.27 -3.28
C MET A 31 -7.17 8.61 -2.13
N LEU A 32 -5.99 8.03 -2.40
CA LEU A 32 -5.17 7.40 -1.37
C LEU A 32 -4.73 8.40 -0.29
N ARG A 33 -4.31 9.60 -0.69
CA ARG A 33 -3.92 10.66 0.26
C ARG A 33 -5.10 11.09 1.11
N THR A 34 -6.27 11.34 0.51
CA THR A 34 -7.48 11.70 1.25
C THR A 34 -7.89 10.62 2.25
N ARG A 35 -7.90 9.34 1.85
CA ARG A 35 -8.22 8.23 2.76
C ARG A 35 -7.20 8.12 3.88
N PHE A 36 -5.91 8.26 3.58
CA PHE A 36 -4.87 8.17 4.61
C PHE A 36 -4.91 9.34 5.59
N THR A 37 -5.20 10.56 5.13
CA THR A 37 -5.45 11.71 6.02
C THR A 37 -6.60 11.43 6.98
N ALA A 38 -7.72 10.90 6.48
CA ALA A 38 -8.86 10.54 7.33
C ALA A 38 -8.50 9.50 8.40
N VAL A 39 -7.65 8.52 8.07
CA VAL A 39 -7.13 7.53 9.05
C VAL A 39 -6.24 8.18 10.11
N LEU A 40 -5.42 9.17 9.73
CA LEU A 40 -4.57 9.88 10.69
C LEU A 40 -5.36 10.82 11.62
N ASP A 41 -6.49 11.34 11.14
CA ASP A 41 -7.38 12.19 11.92
C ASP A 41 -8.35 11.39 12.82
N ASP A 42 -8.44 10.07 12.62
CA ASP A 42 -9.25 9.15 13.42
C ASP A 42 -8.40 8.40 14.48
N PRO A 43 -8.44 8.80 15.76
CA PRO A 43 -7.70 8.12 16.82
C PRO A 43 -8.23 6.71 17.11
N SER A 44 -9.43 6.36 16.61
CA SER A 44 -10.03 5.03 16.75
C SER A 44 -9.65 4.07 15.62
N ALA A 45 -8.92 4.53 14.61
CA ALA A 45 -8.48 3.70 13.50
C ALA A 45 -7.67 2.49 14.02
N ALA A 46 -7.98 1.30 13.51
CA ALA A 46 -7.37 0.05 13.96
C ALA A 46 -5.84 0.01 13.77
N VAL A 47 -5.30 0.70 12.76
CA VAL A 47 -3.85 0.83 12.55
C VAL A 47 -3.19 1.93 13.38
N ALA A 48 -3.95 2.82 14.03
CA ALA A 48 -3.39 3.98 14.74
C ALA A 48 -2.25 3.61 15.71
N PRO A 49 -2.32 2.52 16.50
CA PRO A 49 -1.22 2.14 17.40
C PRO A 49 0.12 1.81 16.70
N LEU A 50 0.10 1.49 15.41
CA LEU A 50 1.30 1.17 14.62
C LEU A 50 1.92 2.39 13.95
N LEU A 51 1.24 3.55 13.97
CA LEU A 51 1.64 4.71 13.20
C LEU A 51 2.33 5.76 14.09
N SER A 52 3.51 6.19 13.65
CA SER A 52 4.09 7.46 14.11
C SER A 52 3.45 8.61 13.34
N VAL A 53 2.86 9.57 14.04
CA VAL A 53 2.19 10.73 13.43
C VAL A 53 3.16 11.51 12.54
N ASP A 54 4.37 11.81 13.03
CA ASP A 54 5.36 12.60 12.28
C ASP A 54 5.81 11.89 11.00
N ARG A 55 6.10 10.59 11.08
CA ARG A 55 6.48 9.81 9.89
C ARG A 55 5.33 9.66 8.91
N SER A 56 4.10 9.57 9.40
CA SER A 56 2.90 9.47 8.57
C SER A 56 2.61 10.79 7.84
N ARG A 57 2.81 11.93 8.49
CA ARG A 57 2.72 13.25 7.84
C ARG A 57 3.82 13.45 6.81
N ALA A 58 5.05 13.05 7.11
CA ALA A 58 6.15 13.07 6.13
C ALA A 58 5.83 12.20 4.89
N LEU A 59 5.21 11.03 5.11
CA LEU A 59 4.78 10.13 4.04
C LEU A 59 3.74 10.78 3.11
N LEU A 60 2.79 11.55 3.66
CA LEU A 60 1.82 12.34 2.89
C LEU A 60 2.44 13.45 2.03
N GLY A 61 3.65 13.91 2.36
CA GLY A 61 4.37 14.90 1.55
C GLY A 61 5.20 14.29 0.41
N ALA A 62 5.42 12.97 0.42
CA ALA A 62 6.30 12.32 -0.55
C ALA A 62 5.60 12.06 -1.89
N THR A 63 6.28 12.38 -3.00
CA THR A 63 5.73 12.35 -4.37
C THR A 63 5.59 10.94 -4.95
N ASN A 64 6.24 9.92 -4.38
CA ASN A 64 6.29 8.57 -4.99
C ASN A 64 6.06 7.41 -4.00
N ASN A 65 5.21 7.61 -2.98
CA ASN A 65 4.99 6.59 -1.95
C ASN A 65 3.57 6.02 -1.90
N LEU A 66 2.90 5.97 -3.05
CA LEU A 66 1.56 5.39 -3.18
C LEU A 66 1.47 3.94 -2.72
N LYS A 67 2.54 3.16 -2.91
CA LYS A 67 2.61 1.77 -2.43
C LYS A 67 2.59 1.70 -0.90
N GLY A 68 3.27 2.62 -0.21
CA GLY A 68 3.24 2.73 1.24
C GLY A 68 1.85 3.09 1.76
N LEU A 69 1.25 4.14 1.19
CA LEU A 69 -0.12 4.58 1.54
C LEU A 69 -1.14 3.45 1.32
N GLY A 70 -1.10 2.82 0.15
CA GLY A 70 -1.97 1.70 -0.18
C GLY A 70 -1.83 0.54 0.79
N ARG A 71 -0.60 0.17 1.17
CA ARG A 71 -0.38 -0.95 2.09
C ARG A 71 -0.93 -0.68 3.49
N ILE A 72 -0.80 0.55 3.99
CA ILE A 72 -1.37 0.93 5.29
C ILE A 72 -2.90 0.92 5.24
N LEU A 73 -3.50 1.46 4.17
CA LEU A 73 -4.94 1.46 4.00
C LEU A 73 -5.51 0.05 3.86
N THR A 74 -4.84 -0.84 3.13
CA THR A 74 -5.22 -2.26 3.08
C THR A 74 -5.15 -2.91 4.47
N LEU A 75 -4.13 -2.62 5.27
CA LEU A 75 -4.05 -3.15 6.63
C LEU A 75 -5.17 -2.58 7.52
N GLN A 76 -5.48 -1.30 7.40
CA GLN A 76 -6.60 -0.67 8.11
C GLN A 76 -7.93 -1.35 7.78
N ASP A 77 -8.24 -1.49 6.48
CA ASP A 77 -9.48 -2.14 6.04
C ASP A 77 -9.54 -3.59 6.53
N LEU A 78 -8.42 -4.34 6.46
CA LEU A 78 -8.33 -5.70 6.99
C LEU A 78 -8.60 -5.76 8.51
N LEU A 79 -7.91 -4.95 9.31
CA LEU A 79 -8.06 -5.00 10.77
C LEU A 79 -9.48 -4.56 11.18
N ALA A 80 -10.05 -3.58 10.49
CA ALA A 80 -11.41 -3.12 10.72
C ALA A 80 -12.44 -4.21 10.37
N ASP A 81 -12.33 -4.82 9.20
CA ASP A 81 -13.25 -5.87 8.73
C ASP A 81 -13.23 -7.10 9.64
N TYR A 82 -12.04 -7.51 10.08
CA TYR A 82 -11.87 -8.63 11.00
C TYR A 82 -12.04 -8.24 12.48
N LYS A 83 -12.36 -6.96 12.77
CA LYS A 83 -12.58 -6.41 14.12
C LYS A 83 -11.41 -6.66 15.07
N VAL A 84 -10.19 -6.65 14.55
CA VAL A 84 -8.96 -6.84 15.31
C VAL A 84 -8.59 -5.51 15.98
N ARG A 85 -8.36 -5.56 17.29
CA ARG A 85 -7.77 -4.44 18.04
C ARG A 85 -6.32 -4.76 18.37
N LEU A 86 -5.45 -3.81 18.11
CA LEU A 86 -4.05 -3.92 18.46
C LEU A 86 -3.85 -3.34 19.87
N THR A 87 -3.23 -4.14 20.73
CA THR A 87 -2.76 -3.72 22.05
C THR A 87 -1.25 -3.92 22.04
N ILE A 88 -0.50 -2.83 22.01
CA ILE A 88 0.97 -2.80 21.95
C ILE A 88 1.51 -1.81 22.97
#